data_AF-A0ABD3R8A0-F1
#
_entry.id   AF-A0ABD3R8A0-F1
#
_cell.length_a   1.000
_cell.length_b   1.000
_cell.length_c   1.000
_cell.angle_alpha   90.00
_cell.angle_beta   90.00
_cell.angle_gamma   90.00
#
_symmetry.space_group_name_H-M   'P 1'
#
loop_
_entity.id
_entity.type
_entity.pdbx_description
1 polymer ?
#
loop_
_entity_poly.entity_id
_entity_poly.type
_entity_poly.pdbx_seq_one_letter_code
_entity_poly.pdbx_strand_id
1 'polypeptide(L)'
;MTSIRSNTNTRKGKASTTGRGKFPFIILCLFVPFGLVAILISRFFSSFDHDETEGAFASTETYKRPGEESIRTVDASDDEGDGDDDDDNVGNNAGRERAGPTIRIPEGYEGSSDADHTSNSSAHGPADDYELAASQSHGFFYDIPAKSWNLLRDIYLKHENHRDPSRPLLYSKHDPKSLSLWDHSAAAWYQNNYEPNFSCMFEKRIGGVNMNGDGPKWVCDPHRIRKLALERKARDPTNRGCVVYSIGSNGDFNFELGMQKEIGEGICEFHIFDMGNYEKEMPPELKRAYYHQWGLKKQEDSNVDAPRQWGMPWGFQKQDLGVKKLVTGQKYYGLLDTIKMLGHEKLDVIDIFKIDCEKCEWETYMDWLAEGVPTLQQIQVEVHDVPGEDALNFFDSMEAAGYLRYHKEPNIQYGPNCIEYGLVKVSTDFMNGKNFTFNKSHFTMANGRIEARRFVPDLKNSEGRLPSQSRYRTPSPPSSNRLFTATTPPAAKKTIKRTVNNAVEYAHDKKYDVVASLHD
;
A
#
# COMPACT_ATOMS: atom_id res chain seq x y z
N MET A 1 34.32 -53.18 41.23
CA MET A 1 34.16 -53.53 39.81
C MET A 1 34.35 -52.26 38.98
N THR A 2 35.52 -52.16 38.32
CA THR A 2 35.89 -51.41 37.09
C THR A 2 34.93 -50.29 36.61
N SER A 3 35.23 -48.99 36.50
CA SER A 3 36.37 -48.18 36.00
C SER A 3 36.69 -48.31 34.49
N ILE A 4 36.94 -47.14 33.85
CA ILE A 4 37.62 -46.87 32.53
C ILE A 4 36.65 -46.87 31.31
N ARG A 5 36.62 -45.96 30.30
CA ARG A 5 37.56 -44.97 29.70
C ARG A 5 36.82 -43.91 28.86
N SER A 6 37.40 -42.71 28.79
CA SER A 6 37.26 -41.71 27.72
C SER A 6 37.95 -42.16 26.41
N ASN A 7 37.41 -41.78 25.25
CA ASN A 7 38.04 -42.03 23.95
C ASN A 7 38.29 -40.72 23.18
N THR A 8 39.53 -40.27 23.21
CA THR A 8 40.12 -39.24 22.33
C THR A 8 40.74 -39.95 21.12
N ASN A 9 40.38 -39.56 19.90
CA ASN A 9 41.03 -40.05 18.68
C ASN A 9 41.95 -38.96 18.09
N THR A 10 43.24 -39.08 18.40
CA THR A 10 44.35 -38.50 17.64
C THR A 10 44.88 -39.53 16.65
N ARG A 11 45.00 -39.18 15.36
CA ARG A 11 45.82 -39.93 14.38
C ARG A 11 46.90 -39.01 13.80
N LYS A 12 48.15 -39.39 14.03
CA LYS A 12 49.39 -38.86 13.42
C LYS A 12 49.90 -39.84 12.35
N GLY A 13 50.58 -39.30 11.34
CA GLY A 13 51.53 -39.99 10.44
C GLY A 13 51.01 -40.15 9.01
N LYS A 14 51.76 -39.90 7.93
CA LYS A 14 53.20 -39.68 7.72
C LYS A 14 53.43 -38.95 6.39
N ALA A 15 54.63 -38.39 6.28
CA ALA A 15 55.18 -37.55 5.22
C ALA A 15 55.40 -38.23 3.86
N SER A 16 55.44 -37.41 2.81
CA SER A 16 56.29 -37.60 1.62
C SER A 16 56.65 -36.23 1.03
N THR A 17 57.91 -36.13 0.62
CA THR A 17 58.74 -34.95 0.31
C THR A 17 58.69 -34.52 -1.17
N THR A 18 59.37 -33.38 -1.45
CA THR A 18 59.78 -32.76 -2.74
C THR A 18 58.84 -31.67 -3.26
N GLY A 19 59.26 -30.47 -3.66
CA GLY A 19 60.57 -29.83 -3.70
C GLY A 19 60.45 -28.38 -4.19
N ARG A 20 61.33 -27.52 -3.67
CA ARG A 20 61.90 -26.25 -4.21
C ARG A 20 61.05 -25.34 -5.12
N GLY A 21 60.93 -24.09 -4.68
CA GLY A 21 60.78 -22.90 -5.53
C GLY A 21 60.67 -21.62 -4.70
N LYS A 22 61.81 -20.98 -4.38
CA LYS A 22 61.87 -19.65 -3.76
C LYS A 22 61.90 -18.59 -4.87
N PHE A 23 60.96 -17.65 -4.85
CA PHE A 23 61.07 -16.34 -5.52
C PHE A 23 60.63 -15.27 -4.52
N PRO A 24 61.40 -14.18 -4.33
CA PRO A 24 61.00 -13.09 -3.46
C PRO A 24 60.04 -12.15 -4.19
N PHE A 25 58.87 -11.90 -3.61
CA PHE A 25 58.01 -10.80 -4.03
C PHE A 25 58.62 -9.48 -3.52
N ILE A 26 58.96 -8.63 -4.48
CA ILE A 26 59.38 -7.25 -4.28
C ILE A 26 58.15 -6.45 -3.81
N ILE A 27 58.22 -5.88 -2.61
CA ILE A 27 57.30 -4.83 -2.15
C ILE A 27 57.79 -3.52 -2.78
N LEU A 28 57.06 -3.06 -3.80
CA LEU A 28 57.27 -1.74 -4.38
C LEU A 28 56.43 -0.73 -3.57
N CYS A 29 57.07 -0.07 -2.59
CA CYS A 29 56.52 1.11 -1.94
C CYS A 29 56.59 2.29 -2.92
N LEU A 30 55.49 2.60 -3.61
CA LEU A 30 55.33 3.89 -4.29
C LEU A 30 54.75 4.91 -3.29
N PHE A 31 55.66 5.72 -2.75
CA PHE A 31 55.34 7.02 -2.17
C PHE A 31 54.88 7.94 -3.30
N VAL A 32 53.62 8.38 -3.27
CA VAL A 32 53.15 9.54 -4.02
C VAL A 32 52.92 10.67 -3.01
N PRO A 33 53.54 11.85 -3.17
CA PRO A 33 53.41 12.94 -2.21
C PRO A 33 52.03 13.60 -2.32
N PHE A 34 51.33 13.66 -1.19
CA PHE A 34 50.20 14.56 -0.99
C PHE A 34 50.69 16.01 -1.05
N GLY A 35 50.37 16.69 -2.14
CA GLY A 35 50.65 18.13 -2.29
C GLY A 35 50.24 18.63 -3.65
N LEU A 36 48.95 18.97 -3.81
CA LEU A 36 48.36 19.94 -4.77
C LEU A 36 46.91 19.59 -5.14
N VAL A 37 45.98 19.61 -4.18
CA VAL A 37 44.53 19.83 -4.45
C VAL A 37 43.92 20.60 -3.27
N ALA A 38 44.45 21.79 -2.98
CA ALA A 38 43.90 22.71 -1.99
C ALA A 38 43.81 24.17 -2.48
N ILE A 39 43.84 24.38 -3.80
CA ILE A 39 43.63 25.69 -4.42
C ILE A 39 42.80 25.45 -5.67
N LEU A 40 41.47 25.36 -5.50
CA LEU A 40 40.44 25.66 -6.53
C LEU A 40 39.00 25.49 -5.99
N ILE A 41 38.77 25.57 -4.68
CA ILE A 41 37.42 25.73 -4.09
C ILE A 41 37.51 26.81 -3.00
N SER A 42 37.69 28.06 -3.42
CA SER A 42 37.64 29.25 -2.55
C SER A 42 37.14 30.50 -3.29
N ARG A 43 36.45 30.35 -4.43
CA ARG A 43 35.91 31.48 -5.21
C ARG A 43 34.53 31.24 -5.81
N PHE A 44 33.66 30.49 -5.12
CA PHE A 44 32.28 30.31 -5.59
C PHE A 44 31.17 30.49 -4.54
N PHE A 45 31.49 30.97 -3.34
CA PHE A 45 30.49 31.38 -2.35
C PHE A 45 30.87 32.73 -1.74
N SER A 46 30.56 33.80 -2.48
CA SER A 46 30.43 35.19 -1.98
C SER A 46 29.81 36.02 -3.10
N SER A 47 28.48 35.96 -3.23
CA SER A 47 27.61 37.01 -3.77
C SER A 47 26.21 36.43 -3.95
N PHE A 48 25.38 36.60 -2.94
CA PHE A 48 23.96 36.87 -3.15
C PHE A 48 23.57 37.83 -2.05
N ASP A 49 23.75 39.12 -2.37
CA ASP A 49 23.08 40.20 -1.66
C ASP A 49 21.58 40.10 -1.94
N HIS A 50 20.81 40.41 -0.91
CA HIS A 50 19.39 40.70 -0.97
C HIS A 50 19.17 41.92 -1.86
N ASP A 51 18.36 41.77 -2.90
CA ASP A 51 17.69 42.90 -3.55
C ASP A 51 16.18 42.73 -3.37
N GLU A 52 15.62 43.61 -2.55
CA GLU A 52 14.20 43.89 -2.44
C GLU A 52 13.71 44.42 -3.79
N THR A 53 12.67 43.80 -4.34
CA THR A 53 11.84 44.46 -5.35
C THR A 53 10.38 44.30 -4.98
N GLU A 54 9.83 45.38 -4.43
CA GLU A 54 8.41 45.65 -4.41
C GLU A 54 7.89 45.70 -5.85
N GLY A 55 6.94 44.82 -6.16
CA GLY A 55 6.26 44.75 -7.44
C GLY A 55 4.76 44.69 -7.23
N ALA A 56 4.14 45.87 -7.11
CA ALA A 56 2.70 46.03 -7.14
C ALA A 56 2.11 45.48 -8.44
N PHE A 57 1.22 44.49 -8.33
CA PHE A 57 0.29 44.13 -9.42
C PHE A 57 -1.14 44.27 -8.91
N ALA A 58 -1.75 45.39 -9.28
CA ALA A 58 -3.18 45.57 -9.29
C ALA A 58 -3.75 44.88 -10.55
N SER A 59 -4.63 43.90 -10.36
CA SER A 59 -5.58 43.49 -11.39
C SER A 59 -6.92 43.18 -10.75
N THR A 60 -7.81 44.15 -10.85
CA THR A 60 -9.25 44.03 -10.57
C THR A 60 -9.89 43.17 -11.66
N GLU A 61 -10.34 41.97 -11.30
CA GLU A 61 -11.40 41.28 -12.04
C GLU A 61 -12.58 41.00 -11.12
N THR A 62 -13.63 41.78 -11.34
CA THR A 62 -14.97 41.61 -10.78
C THR A 62 -15.59 40.30 -11.26
N TYR A 63 -15.72 39.33 -10.35
CA TYR A 63 -16.55 38.14 -10.53
C TYR A 63 -17.92 38.38 -9.86
N LYS A 64 -18.98 38.54 -10.67
CA LYS A 64 -20.37 38.59 -10.21
C LYS A 64 -20.86 37.19 -9.86
N ARG A 65 -21.17 36.93 -8.59
CA ARG A 65 -22.08 35.85 -8.17
C ARG A 65 -23.51 36.39 -8.01
N PRO A 66 -24.54 35.69 -8.50
CA PRO A 66 -25.92 35.99 -8.18
C PRO A 66 -26.44 35.14 -7.01
N GLY A 67 -27.15 35.79 -6.09
CA GLY A 67 -28.16 35.18 -5.24
C GLY A 67 -27.71 34.74 -3.86
N GLU A 68 -27.84 35.62 -2.88
CA GLU A 68 -28.04 35.19 -1.49
C GLU A 68 -29.11 36.09 -0.84
N GLU A 69 -30.14 35.43 -0.33
CA GLU A 69 -31.28 36.03 0.37
C GLU A 69 -30.88 36.49 1.77
N SER A 70 -31.53 37.57 2.19
CA SER A 70 -31.32 38.31 3.44
C SER A 70 -31.49 37.47 4.70
N ILE A 71 -30.50 37.50 5.60
CA ILE A 71 -30.68 37.22 7.03
C ILE A 71 -30.27 38.46 7.84
N ARG A 72 -31.12 38.75 8.83
CA ARG A 72 -31.15 39.94 9.69
C ARG A 72 -29.84 40.12 10.48
N THR A 73 -29.36 41.36 10.47
CA THR A 73 -28.36 41.91 11.39
C THR A 73 -28.95 42.09 12.78
N VAL A 74 -28.21 41.69 13.81
CA VAL A 74 -28.41 42.10 15.21
C VAL A 74 -27.11 42.77 15.64
N ASP A 75 -27.25 43.95 16.23
CA ASP A 75 -26.20 44.87 16.66
C ASP A 75 -25.25 44.24 17.70
N ALA A 76 -23.95 44.47 17.53
CA ALA A 76 -22.95 44.31 18.58
C ALA A 76 -22.17 45.62 18.66
N SER A 77 -22.22 46.22 19.85
CA SER A 77 -21.53 47.45 20.25
C SER A 77 -20.07 47.20 20.53
N ASP A 78 -19.24 48.11 20.03
CA ASP A 78 -17.82 48.27 20.32
C ASP A 78 -17.58 48.63 21.79
N ASP A 79 -16.60 47.98 22.42
CA ASP A 79 -16.00 48.42 23.68
C ASP A 79 -14.47 48.36 23.50
N GLU A 80 -13.88 49.52 23.28
CA GLU A 80 -12.43 49.75 23.23
C GLU A 80 -11.90 49.93 24.64
N GLY A 81 -10.80 49.24 24.96
CA GLY A 81 -10.10 49.39 26.22
C GLY A 81 -8.60 49.19 26.04
N ASP A 82 -7.94 50.29 25.65
CA ASP A 82 -6.49 50.47 25.71
C ASP A 82 -5.99 50.44 27.16
N GLY A 83 -4.77 49.94 27.35
CA GLY A 83 -4.08 49.92 28.64
C GLY A 83 -2.63 49.50 28.50
N ASP A 84 -1.79 50.50 28.29
CA ASP A 84 -0.34 50.46 28.16
C ASP A 84 0.42 50.05 29.44
N ASP A 85 1.73 49.82 29.23
CA ASP A 85 2.86 50.13 30.11
C ASP A 85 3.49 49.05 31.03
N ASP A 86 4.73 48.73 30.63
CA ASP A 86 5.98 48.84 31.40
C ASP A 86 6.63 47.65 32.14
N ASP A 87 7.86 47.42 31.66
CA ASP A 87 9.15 47.26 32.37
C ASP A 87 9.55 45.97 33.10
N ASP A 88 10.59 45.36 32.52
CA ASP A 88 11.89 45.02 33.11
C ASP A 88 11.94 44.50 34.56
N ASN A 89 12.37 43.24 34.73
CA ASN A 89 13.50 42.99 35.64
C ASN A 89 14.25 41.66 35.43
N VAL A 90 15.57 41.78 35.51
CA VAL A 90 16.59 40.73 35.50
C VAL A 90 16.69 40.08 36.89
N GLY A 91 16.89 38.76 36.95
CA GLY A 91 17.22 38.09 38.22
C GLY A 91 17.58 36.61 38.11
N ASN A 92 18.89 36.33 38.14
CA ASN A 92 19.46 35.00 38.36
C ASN A 92 18.91 34.31 39.62
N ASN A 93 18.59 33.01 39.55
CA ASN A 93 18.90 32.11 40.66
C ASN A 93 18.94 30.62 40.28
N ALA A 94 19.98 29.97 40.79
CA ALA A 94 20.28 28.56 40.64
C ALA A 94 19.45 27.67 41.60
N GLY A 95 19.20 26.44 41.14
CA GLY A 95 19.14 25.23 41.97
C GLY A 95 18.01 25.09 42.98
N ARG A 96 16.95 24.34 42.61
CA ARG A 96 16.27 23.42 43.54
C ARG A 96 15.32 22.46 42.81
N GLU A 97 15.54 21.16 43.00
CA GLU A 97 14.56 20.10 42.76
C GLU A 97 13.24 20.43 43.49
N ARG A 98 12.12 20.43 42.76
CA ARG A 98 10.78 20.25 43.34
C ARG A 98 9.88 19.45 42.40
N ALA A 99 9.20 18.51 43.03
CA ALA A 99 8.14 17.67 42.50
C ALA A 99 7.05 18.50 41.77
N GLY A 100 6.50 17.90 40.72
CA GLY A 100 5.47 18.50 39.87
C GLY A 100 4.15 18.77 40.61
N PRO A 101 3.32 19.67 40.06
CA PRO A 101 2.10 20.13 40.72
C PRO A 101 0.97 19.10 40.64
N THR A 102 0.37 18.82 41.80
CA THR A 102 -0.90 18.10 41.94
C THR A 102 -2.04 19.02 41.50
N ILE A 103 -2.75 18.63 40.44
CA ILE A 103 -3.97 19.31 39.97
C ILE A 103 -5.08 19.11 41.01
N ARG A 104 -5.53 20.21 41.62
CA ARG A 104 -6.75 20.25 42.45
C ARG A 104 -7.95 20.50 41.53
N ILE A 105 -8.92 19.61 41.56
CA ILE A 105 -10.25 19.81 40.97
C ILE A 105 -11.08 20.64 41.96
N PRO A 106 -11.81 21.69 41.55
CA PRO A 106 -12.69 22.42 42.44
C PRO A 106 -13.98 21.62 42.69
N GLU A 107 -14.31 21.42 43.96
CA GLU A 107 -15.65 21.08 44.42
C GLU A 107 -16.54 22.33 44.39
N GLY A 108 -17.80 22.15 43.98
CA GLY A 108 -18.89 23.04 44.37
C GLY A 108 -19.63 23.74 43.23
N TYR A 109 -20.69 23.11 42.73
CA TYR A 109 -21.82 23.83 42.17
C TYR A 109 -23.12 23.14 42.58
N GLU A 110 -23.72 23.63 43.67
CA GLU A 110 -25.08 23.28 44.10
C GLU A 110 -26.07 24.27 43.47
N GLY A 111 -27.19 23.73 42.97
CA GLY A 111 -28.45 24.45 42.89
C GLY A 111 -28.88 24.92 41.50
N SER A 112 -29.81 24.18 40.89
CA SER A 112 -31.12 24.73 40.51
C SER A 112 -32.03 23.60 40.04
N SER A 113 -33.04 23.32 40.85
CA SER A 113 -34.16 22.44 40.54
C SER A 113 -35.19 23.23 39.76
N ASP A 114 -35.39 22.90 38.48
CA ASP A 114 -36.67 23.12 37.82
C ASP A 114 -37.03 21.90 36.99
N ALA A 115 -38.27 21.48 37.22
CA ALA A 115 -38.84 20.23 36.82
C ALA A 115 -39.39 20.26 35.38
N ASP A 116 -39.61 19.05 34.90
CA ASP A 116 -40.72 18.68 34.02
C ASP A 116 -40.48 18.68 32.50
N HIS A 117 -39.73 17.67 32.07
CA HIS A 117 -40.15 16.87 30.92
C HIS A 117 -39.67 15.42 31.08
N THR A 118 -40.53 14.59 31.69
CA THR A 118 -40.37 13.13 31.74
C THR A 118 -40.54 12.53 30.35
N SER A 119 -39.49 12.60 29.53
CA SER A 119 -39.26 11.60 28.51
C SER A 119 -38.47 10.47 29.14
N ASN A 120 -39.01 9.27 29.00
CA ASN A 120 -38.53 8.04 29.58
C ASN A 120 -37.21 7.65 28.86
N SER A 121 -36.12 8.39 29.11
CA SER A 121 -34.78 8.04 28.66
C SER A 121 -34.34 6.87 29.53
N SER A 122 -34.60 5.65 29.04
CA SER A 122 -34.03 4.43 29.58
C SER A 122 -32.56 4.67 29.89
N ALA A 123 -32.18 4.46 31.14
CA ALA A 123 -30.81 4.57 31.64
C ALA A 123 -29.93 3.46 31.04
N HIS A 124 -29.75 3.48 29.71
CA HIS A 124 -28.65 2.79 29.06
C HIS A 124 -27.39 3.52 29.50
N GLY A 125 -26.62 2.84 30.35
CA GLY A 125 -25.37 3.38 30.84
C GLY A 125 -24.42 3.67 29.67
N PRO A 126 -23.42 4.55 29.87
CA PRO A 126 -22.44 4.89 28.84
C PRO A 126 -21.66 3.69 28.26
N ALA A 127 -21.74 2.50 28.87
CA ALA A 127 -21.14 1.28 28.35
C ALA A 127 -21.87 0.73 27.11
N ASP A 128 -23.20 0.90 27.01
CA ASP A 128 -24.00 0.37 25.89
C ASP A 128 -23.75 1.17 24.60
N ASP A 129 -23.21 2.40 24.70
CA ASP A 129 -23.01 3.27 23.55
C ASP A 129 -21.86 2.81 22.64
N TYR A 130 -20.92 1.99 23.13
CA TYR A 130 -19.76 1.54 22.33
C TYR A 130 -19.90 0.11 21.78
N GLU A 131 -20.89 -0.65 22.25
CA GLU A 131 -21.03 -2.08 21.95
C GLU A 131 -21.19 -2.32 20.44
N LEU A 132 -21.96 -1.49 19.75
CA LEU A 132 -22.22 -1.63 18.31
C LEU A 132 -20.94 -1.54 17.47
N ALA A 133 -20.10 -0.53 17.74
CA ALA A 133 -18.84 -0.36 17.02
C ALA A 133 -17.91 -1.54 17.34
N ALA A 134 -17.75 -1.87 18.62
CA ALA A 134 -16.90 -2.96 19.06
C ALA A 134 -17.33 -4.30 18.42
N SER A 135 -18.62 -4.62 18.42
CA SER A 135 -19.12 -5.87 17.85
C SER A 135 -18.93 -5.93 16.33
N GLN A 136 -19.27 -4.84 15.63
CA GLN A 136 -19.16 -4.78 14.17
C GLN A 136 -17.71 -4.60 13.68
N SER A 137 -16.76 -4.31 14.56
CA SER A 137 -15.34 -4.18 14.20
C SER A 137 -14.46 -5.31 14.73
N HIS A 138 -15.06 -6.40 15.22
CA HIS A 138 -14.33 -7.49 15.89
C HIS A 138 -13.46 -7.01 17.07
N GLY A 139 -13.93 -5.99 17.79
CA GLY A 139 -13.27 -5.37 18.94
C GLY A 139 -12.24 -4.28 18.59
N PHE A 140 -11.97 -4.01 17.30
CA PHE A 140 -11.00 -3.00 16.91
C PHE A 140 -11.41 -1.57 17.31
N PHE A 141 -12.64 -1.16 16.98
CA PHE A 141 -13.25 0.13 17.32
C PHE A 141 -14.06 0.03 18.62
N TYR A 142 -13.39 0.02 19.78
CA TYR A 142 -14.04 -0.15 21.09
C TYR A 142 -14.48 1.17 21.76
N ASP A 143 -14.21 2.31 21.14
CA ASP A 143 -14.40 3.65 21.72
C ASP A 143 -15.14 4.61 20.77
N ILE A 144 -15.80 4.08 19.73
CA ILE A 144 -16.65 4.87 18.83
C ILE A 144 -18.12 4.74 19.29
N PRO A 145 -18.77 5.83 19.69
CA PRO A 145 -20.19 5.84 20.04
C PRO A 145 -21.07 5.30 18.91
N ALA A 146 -22.17 4.63 19.24
CA ALA A 146 -23.09 4.00 18.29
C ALA A 146 -23.65 5.02 17.31
N LYS A 147 -23.88 6.26 17.77
CA LYS A 147 -24.28 7.38 16.90
C LYS A 147 -23.24 7.66 15.80
N SER A 148 -21.97 7.77 16.17
CA SER A 148 -20.86 8.02 15.22
C SER A 148 -20.62 6.82 14.31
N TRP A 149 -20.74 5.61 14.85
CA TRP A 149 -20.61 4.38 14.07
C TRP A 149 -21.70 4.24 13.02
N ASN A 150 -22.96 4.54 13.37
CA ASN A 150 -24.07 4.58 12.42
C ASN A 150 -23.88 5.67 11.36
N LEU A 151 -23.28 6.81 11.69
CA LEU A 151 -22.95 7.84 10.70
C LEU A 151 -21.90 7.34 9.69
N LEU A 152 -20.84 6.66 10.15
CA LEU A 152 -19.85 6.04 9.27
C LEU A 152 -20.50 5.01 8.34
N ARG A 153 -21.41 4.20 8.88
CA ARG A 153 -22.21 3.24 8.11
C ARG A 153 -23.08 3.93 7.06
N ASP A 154 -23.78 4.99 7.41
CA ASP A 154 -24.62 5.74 6.49
C ASP A 154 -23.82 6.36 5.33
N ILE A 155 -22.61 6.86 5.61
CA ILE A 155 -21.68 7.36 4.60
C ILE A 155 -21.28 6.22 3.65
N TYR A 156 -20.87 5.08 4.20
CA TYR A 156 -20.52 3.89 3.41
C TYR A 156 -21.68 3.42 2.51
N LEU A 157 -22.91 3.34 3.06
CA LEU A 157 -24.08 2.89 2.31
C LEU A 157 -24.39 3.78 1.11
N LYS A 158 -24.16 5.10 1.24
CA LYS A 158 -24.36 6.10 0.18
C LYS A 158 -23.20 6.21 -0.82
N HIS A 159 -22.02 5.69 -0.48
CA HIS A 159 -20.83 5.77 -1.33
C HIS A 159 -20.99 4.98 -2.64
N GLU A 160 -20.51 5.52 -3.77
CA GLU A 160 -20.48 4.80 -5.05
C GLU A 160 -19.05 4.43 -5.42
N ASN A 161 -18.80 3.15 -5.76
CA ASN A 161 -17.46 2.67 -6.10
C ASN A 161 -16.97 3.14 -7.46
N HIS A 162 -17.88 3.55 -8.34
CA HIS A 162 -17.56 3.92 -9.70
C HIS A 162 -18.21 5.25 -10.01
N ARG A 163 -17.47 6.14 -10.68
CA ARG A 163 -18.05 7.35 -11.23
C ARG A 163 -19.16 7.07 -12.25
N ASP A 164 -19.04 5.98 -13.01
CA ASP A 164 -20.07 5.49 -13.93
C ASP A 164 -20.35 4.00 -13.63
N PRO A 165 -21.31 3.70 -12.74
CA PRO A 165 -21.64 2.32 -12.37
C PRO A 165 -22.11 1.44 -13.54
N SER A 166 -22.57 2.04 -14.63
CA SER A 166 -22.99 1.29 -15.83
C SER A 166 -21.81 0.82 -16.68
N ARG A 167 -20.62 1.41 -16.48
CA ARG A 167 -19.37 1.12 -17.21
C ARG A 167 -18.17 1.18 -16.26
N PRO A 168 -18.03 0.23 -15.31
CA PRO A 168 -16.98 0.26 -14.28
C PRO A 168 -15.56 0.08 -14.82
N LEU A 169 -15.41 -0.41 -16.05
CA LEU A 169 -14.12 -0.50 -16.76
C LEU A 169 -13.75 0.78 -17.53
N LEU A 170 -14.60 1.82 -17.46
CA LEU A 170 -14.31 3.07 -18.13
C LEU A 170 -13.21 3.83 -17.38
N TYR A 171 -12.10 4.09 -18.07
CA TYR A 171 -10.94 4.78 -17.53
C TYR A 171 -11.20 6.27 -17.28
N SER A 172 -12.02 6.91 -18.11
CA SER A 172 -12.35 8.34 -18.00
C SER A 172 -13.78 8.60 -18.46
N LYS A 173 -14.46 9.57 -17.83
CA LYS A 173 -15.78 10.03 -18.29
C LYS A 173 -15.78 10.62 -19.70
N HIS A 174 -14.59 11.00 -20.20
CA HIS A 174 -14.43 11.59 -21.51
C HIS A 174 -14.60 10.51 -22.60
N ASP A 175 -15.02 10.95 -23.80
CA ASP A 175 -15.42 10.09 -24.92
C ASP A 175 -14.45 8.90 -25.09
N PRO A 176 -14.91 7.63 -25.16
CA PRO A 176 -14.03 6.49 -25.47
C PRO A 176 -13.29 6.62 -26.82
N LYS A 177 -13.66 7.61 -27.65
CA LYS A 177 -12.92 8.01 -28.86
C LYS A 177 -11.83 9.05 -28.60
N SER A 178 -11.67 9.52 -27.37
CA SER A 178 -10.62 10.45 -27.00
C SER A 178 -9.28 9.80 -27.30
N LEU A 179 -8.47 10.45 -28.13
CA LEU A 179 -7.11 9.99 -28.41
C LEU A 179 -6.13 10.39 -27.30
N SER A 180 -6.62 10.94 -26.18
CA SER A 180 -5.80 11.26 -25.03
C SER A 180 -5.26 9.97 -24.40
N LEU A 181 -3.93 9.89 -24.31
CA LEU A 181 -3.25 8.81 -23.59
C LEU A 181 -3.67 8.75 -22.12
N TRP A 182 -4.03 9.90 -21.53
CA TRP A 182 -4.49 9.96 -20.15
C TRP A 182 -5.85 9.28 -19.96
N ASP A 183 -6.78 9.46 -20.91
CA ASP A 183 -8.14 8.89 -20.81
C ASP A 183 -8.18 7.35 -20.81
N HIS A 184 -7.05 6.70 -21.13
CA HIS A 184 -6.86 5.24 -21.16
C HIS A 184 -5.80 4.75 -20.15
N SER A 185 -5.37 5.61 -19.22
CA SER A 185 -4.30 5.30 -18.26
C SER A 185 -4.82 4.74 -16.94
N ALA A 186 -4.11 3.80 -16.32
CA ALA A 186 -4.43 3.29 -14.99
C ALA A 186 -4.72 4.42 -13.99
N ALA A 187 -3.95 5.51 -14.06
CA ALA A 187 -4.17 6.75 -13.32
C ALA A 187 -5.60 7.28 -13.43
N ALA A 188 -6.12 7.42 -14.65
CA ALA A 188 -7.48 7.90 -14.88
C ALA A 188 -8.52 6.92 -14.34
N TRP A 189 -8.30 5.60 -14.51
CA TRP A 189 -9.21 4.61 -13.96
C TRP A 189 -9.26 4.69 -12.44
N TYR A 190 -8.12 4.72 -11.76
CA TYR A 190 -8.08 4.87 -10.31
C TYR A 190 -8.72 6.18 -9.87
N GLN A 191 -8.49 7.31 -10.55
CA GLN A 191 -9.17 8.57 -10.19
C GLN A 191 -10.71 8.49 -10.24
N ASN A 192 -11.27 7.58 -11.04
CA ASN A 192 -12.72 7.45 -11.22
C ASN A 192 -13.33 6.25 -10.48
N ASN A 193 -12.53 5.42 -9.80
CA ASN A 193 -12.97 4.15 -9.23
C ASN A 193 -12.33 3.87 -7.86
N TYR A 194 -13.12 3.24 -6.99
CA TYR A 194 -12.73 2.75 -5.67
C TYR A 194 -12.04 3.79 -4.80
N GLU A 195 -12.68 4.95 -4.62
CA GLU A 195 -12.26 5.89 -3.56
C GLU A 195 -12.45 5.28 -2.16
N PRO A 196 -11.76 5.82 -1.13
CA PRO A 196 -12.02 5.48 0.25
C PRO A 196 -13.50 5.62 0.60
N ASN A 197 -14.06 4.58 1.21
CA ASN A 197 -15.47 4.49 1.58
C ASN A 197 -15.68 4.42 3.11
N PHE A 198 -14.61 4.63 3.87
CA PHE A 198 -14.57 4.68 5.32
C PHE A 198 -13.50 5.66 5.78
N SER A 199 -13.56 6.11 7.04
CA SER A 199 -12.59 7.06 7.60
C SER A 199 -12.14 6.60 8.98
N CYS A 200 -10.83 6.58 9.19
CA CYS A 200 -10.22 6.35 10.49
C CYS A 200 -9.98 7.68 11.18
N MET A 201 -10.20 7.74 12.50
CA MET A 201 -10.17 9.02 13.23
C MET A 201 -8.75 9.55 13.43
N PHE A 202 -7.80 8.63 13.57
CA PHE A 202 -6.39 8.83 13.88
C PHE A 202 -5.53 7.99 12.93
N GLU A 203 -5.89 8.02 11.65
CA GLU A 203 -5.07 7.46 10.58
C GLU A 203 -3.67 8.09 10.59
N LYS A 204 -2.63 7.26 10.41
CA LYS A 204 -1.25 7.72 10.52
C LYS A 204 -0.37 7.08 9.46
N ARG A 205 0.43 7.91 8.78
CA ARG A 205 1.52 7.44 7.92
C ARG A 205 2.68 6.94 8.77
N ILE A 206 3.02 5.67 8.65
CA ILE A 206 4.05 5.00 9.45
C ILE A 206 5.16 4.51 8.53
N GLY A 207 6.39 4.92 8.82
CA GLY A 207 7.59 4.46 8.16
C GLY A 207 8.60 5.57 7.97
N GLY A 208 9.85 5.33 8.38
CA GLY A 208 10.99 6.20 8.08
C GLY A 208 11.09 7.47 8.94
N VAL A 209 12.19 8.20 8.74
CA VAL A 209 12.48 9.46 9.46
C VAL A 209 11.74 10.63 8.82
N ASN A 210 11.53 10.58 7.50
CA ASN A 210 10.97 11.68 6.72
C ASN A 210 9.52 11.46 6.29
N MET A 211 8.89 10.32 6.64
CA MET A 211 7.48 9.97 6.36
C MET A 211 7.00 10.32 4.93
N ASN A 212 7.89 10.41 3.96
CA ASN A 212 7.66 10.90 2.60
C ASN A 212 8.20 9.87 1.61
N GLY A 213 7.60 9.80 0.42
CA GLY A 213 8.00 8.87 -0.63
C GLY A 213 7.51 7.45 -0.40
N ASP A 214 8.16 6.51 -1.09
CA ASP A 214 7.92 5.07 -1.00
C ASP A 214 8.45 4.46 0.31
N GLY A 215 7.83 3.37 0.76
CA GLY A 215 8.14 2.66 2.01
C GLY A 215 7.11 2.86 3.13
N PRO A 216 6.85 4.10 3.60
CA PRO A 216 5.86 4.36 4.63
C PRO A 216 4.45 4.01 4.16
N LYS A 217 3.64 3.40 5.04
CA LYS A 217 2.25 3.03 4.74
C LYS A 217 1.30 3.71 5.71
N TRP A 218 0.07 3.97 5.26
CA TRP A 218 -0.99 4.49 6.12
C TRP A 218 -1.65 3.40 6.94
N VAL A 219 -1.74 3.60 8.25
CA VAL A 219 -2.31 2.66 9.22
C VAL A 219 -3.49 3.31 9.91
N CYS A 220 -4.62 2.60 9.94
CA CYS A 220 -5.84 3.03 10.61
C CYS A 220 -5.66 2.90 12.12
N ASP A 221 -5.74 4.03 12.84
CA ASP A 221 -5.83 4.10 14.31
C ASP A 221 -4.82 3.21 15.05
N PRO A 222 -3.49 3.32 14.77
CA PRO A 222 -2.46 2.40 15.26
C PRO A 222 -2.36 2.32 16.79
N HIS A 223 -2.77 3.39 17.49
CA HIS A 223 -2.83 3.42 18.96
C HIS A 223 -3.71 2.29 19.55
N ARG A 224 -4.73 1.81 18.81
CA ARG A 224 -5.60 0.71 19.25
C ARG A 224 -4.89 -0.65 19.22
N ILE A 225 -3.97 -0.86 18.28
CA ILE A 225 -3.23 -2.13 18.11
C ILE A 225 -2.45 -2.46 19.39
N ARG A 226 -1.81 -1.45 20.01
CA ARG A 226 -1.06 -1.63 21.27
C ARG A 226 -1.95 -2.19 22.37
N LYS A 227 -3.11 -1.56 22.62
CA LYS A 227 -4.03 -1.98 23.68
C LYS A 227 -4.50 -3.41 23.44
N LEU A 228 -4.97 -3.71 22.23
CA LEU A 228 -5.49 -5.03 21.86
C LEU A 228 -4.41 -6.12 21.94
N ALA A 229 -3.15 -5.81 21.59
CA ALA A 229 -2.03 -6.74 21.75
C ALA A 229 -1.74 -7.05 23.23
N LEU A 230 -1.77 -6.04 24.10
CA LEU A 230 -1.58 -6.21 25.54
C LEU A 230 -2.72 -7.00 26.18
N GLU A 231 -3.97 -6.74 25.79
CA GLU A 231 -5.14 -7.47 26.28
C GLU A 231 -5.12 -8.95 25.86
N ARG A 232 -4.72 -9.25 24.62
CA ARG A 232 -4.52 -10.62 24.14
C ARG A 232 -3.46 -11.34 24.98
N LYS A 233 -2.31 -10.70 25.23
CA LYS A 233 -1.25 -11.25 26.09
C LYS A 233 -1.68 -11.42 27.55
N ALA A 234 -2.49 -10.51 28.07
CA ALA A 234 -3.01 -10.61 29.44
C ALA A 234 -3.98 -11.79 29.59
N ARG A 235 -4.79 -12.06 28.56
CA ARG A 235 -5.73 -13.18 28.53
C ARG A 235 -5.03 -14.53 28.33
N ASP A 236 -4.04 -14.56 27.45
CA ASP A 236 -3.20 -15.72 27.16
C ASP A 236 -1.74 -15.27 27.08
N PRO A 237 -0.92 -15.55 28.11
CA PRO A 237 0.50 -15.21 28.12
C PRO A 237 1.32 -15.84 27.00
N THR A 238 0.80 -16.90 26.35
CA THR A 238 1.45 -17.53 25.19
C THR A 238 1.07 -16.87 23.87
N ASN A 239 0.12 -15.93 23.88
CA ASN A 239 -0.25 -15.14 22.73
C ASN A 239 0.91 -14.26 22.28
N ARG A 240 1.10 -14.16 20.96
CA ARG A 240 2.21 -13.40 20.36
C ARG A 240 2.04 -11.89 20.47
N GLY A 241 0.89 -11.40 20.93
CA GLY A 241 0.53 -10.00 20.95
C GLY A 241 0.09 -9.57 19.56
N CYS A 242 0.64 -8.46 19.08
CA CYS A 242 0.42 -8.00 17.71
C CYS A 242 1.24 -8.83 16.72
N VAL A 243 0.70 -9.13 15.54
CA VAL A 243 1.45 -9.81 14.45
C VAL A 243 1.34 -9.00 13.18
N VAL A 244 2.49 -8.70 12.56
CA VAL A 244 2.60 -7.94 11.31
C VAL A 244 3.25 -8.82 10.25
N TYR A 245 2.60 -8.96 9.12
CA TYR A 245 3.17 -9.55 7.91
C TYR A 245 3.51 -8.43 6.93
N SER A 246 4.75 -8.39 6.48
CA SER A 246 5.24 -7.40 5.51
C SER A 246 5.89 -8.12 4.33
N ILE A 247 5.19 -8.12 3.20
CA ILE A 247 5.62 -8.76 1.97
C ILE A 247 6.17 -7.70 1.01
N GLY A 248 7.30 -8.01 0.38
CA GLY A 248 8.03 -7.09 -0.49
C GLY A 248 8.61 -5.93 0.29
N SER A 249 9.66 -6.20 1.06
CA SER A 249 10.38 -5.15 1.79
C SER A 249 11.42 -4.48 0.91
N ASN A 250 11.96 -5.20 -0.08
CA ASN A 250 13.10 -4.81 -0.88
C ASN A 250 14.30 -4.31 -0.05
N GLY A 251 14.45 -4.83 1.18
CA GLY A 251 15.48 -4.41 2.13
C GLY A 251 15.20 -3.08 2.83
N ASP A 252 14.03 -2.46 2.61
CA ASP A 252 13.55 -1.35 3.41
C ASP A 252 12.75 -1.85 4.62
N PHE A 253 13.25 -1.54 5.83
CA PHE A 253 12.65 -1.91 7.11
C PHE A 253 12.03 -0.72 7.86
N ASN A 254 11.89 0.42 7.16
CA ASN A 254 11.42 1.66 7.77
C ASN A 254 9.99 1.55 8.28
N PHE A 255 9.13 0.81 7.58
CA PHE A 255 7.74 0.58 7.98
C PHE A 255 7.67 -0.18 9.32
N GLU A 256 8.36 -1.31 9.44
CA GLU A 256 8.36 -2.15 10.63
C GLU A 256 8.98 -1.42 11.82
N LEU A 257 10.07 -0.68 11.57
CA LEU A 257 10.69 0.17 12.59
C LEU A 257 9.76 1.31 13.02
N GLY A 258 9.03 1.92 12.09
CA GLY A 258 8.01 2.92 12.38
C GLY A 258 6.88 2.34 13.23
N MET A 259 6.40 1.15 12.89
CA MET A 259 5.38 0.43 13.65
C MET A 259 5.85 0.11 15.06
N GLN A 260 7.10 -0.35 15.24
CA GLN A 260 7.68 -0.58 16.55
C GLN A 260 7.76 0.72 17.38
N LYS A 261 8.15 1.84 16.76
CA LYS A 261 8.20 3.15 17.44
C LYS A 261 6.82 3.62 17.87
N GLU A 262 5.81 3.43 17.01
CA GLU A 262 4.44 3.85 17.28
C GLU A 262 3.77 3.02 18.37
N ILE A 263 3.90 1.70 18.29
CA ILE A 263 3.16 0.76 19.14
C ILE A 263 3.95 0.40 20.41
N GLY A 264 5.28 0.43 20.33
CA GLY A 264 6.21 0.09 21.41
C GLY A 264 7.04 -1.17 21.12
N GLU A 265 8.27 -1.16 21.63
CA GLU A 265 9.22 -2.27 21.50
C GLU A 265 8.65 -3.58 22.09
N GLY A 266 8.80 -4.68 21.35
CA GLY A 266 8.39 -6.02 21.80
C GLY A 266 6.87 -6.27 21.83
N ILE A 267 6.04 -5.30 21.45
CA ILE A 267 4.58 -5.47 21.40
C ILE A 267 4.18 -6.37 20.22
N CYS A 268 4.68 -6.04 19.02
CA CYS A 268 4.42 -6.81 17.81
C CYS A 268 5.50 -7.88 17.55
N GLU A 269 5.12 -8.87 16.76
CA GLU A 269 5.98 -9.81 16.05
C GLU A 269 5.95 -9.45 14.56
N PHE A 270 7.11 -9.20 13.95
CA PHE A 270 7.21 -8.81 12.54
C PHE A 270 7.73 -9.97 11.71
N HIS A 271 6.98 -10.38 10.69
CA HIS A 271 7.42 -11.34 9.69
C HIS A 271 7.59 -10.62 8.36
N ILE A 272 8.84 -10.51 7.92
CA ILE A 272 9.21 -9.76 6.72
C ILE A 272 9.57 -10.79 5.64
N PHE A 273 8.87 -10.74 4.52
CA PHE A 273 8.99 -11.71 3.43
C PHE A 273 9.51 -11.02 2.18
N ASP A 274 10.64 -11.49 1.68
CA ASP A 274 11.20 -11.00 0.43
C ASP A 274 12.09 -12.07 -0.21
N MET A 275 12.14 -12.11 -1.53
CA MET A 275 12.94 -13.10 -2.26
C MET A 275 14.43 -12.73 -2.31
N GLY A 276 14.75 -11.45 -2.12
CA GLY A 276 16.09 -10.94 -1.92
C GLY A 276 16.72 -11.48 -0.63
N ASN A 277 18.01 -11.26 -0.46
CA ASN A 277 18.70 -11.62 0.78
C ASN A 277 19.04 -10.35 1.54
N TYR A 278 18.06 -9.84 2.31
CA TYR A 278 18.17 -8.59 3.07
C TYR A 278 18.26 -8.80 4.59
N GLU A 279 18.50 -10.03 5.05
CA GLU A 279 18.52 -10.34 6.48
C GLU A 279 19.60 -9.55 7.24
N LYS A 280 20.71 -9.21 6.59
CA LYS A 280 21.83 -8.49 7.21
C LYS A 280 21.60 -6.98 7.31
N GLU A 281 20.67 -6.48 6.50
CA GLU A 281 20.26 -5.09 6.39
C GLU A 281 19.18 -4.76 7.44
N MET A 282 18.56 -5.79 8.05
CA MET A 282 17.55 -5.62 9.09
C MET A 282 18.14 -4.88 10.31
N PRO A 283 17.57 -3.73 10.72
CA PRO A 283 18.11 -2.93 11.80
C PRO A 283 18.13 -3.70 13.14
N PRO A 284 19.24 -3.70 13.90
CA PRO A 284 19.35 -4.43 15.16
C PRO A 284 18.42 -3.91 16.27
N GLU A 285 17.93 -2.69 16.15
CA GLU A 285 16.92 -2.11 17.02
C GLU A 285 15.51 -2.66 16.75
N LEU A 286 15.23 -3.21 15.56
CA LEU A 286 13.95 -3.82 15.25
C LEU A 286 13.85 -5.17 15.98
N LYS A 287 13.01 -5.22 17.02
CA LYS A 287 12.87 -6.39 17.90
C LYS A 287 11.74 -7.28 17.44
N ARG A 288 11.87 -8.57 17.78
CA ARG A 288 10.89 -9.61 17.43
C ARG A 288 10.55 -9.59 15.94
N ALA A 289 11.55 -9.29 15.11
CA ALA A 289 11.45 -9.33 13.67
C ALA A 289 12.19 -10.54 13.11
N TYR A 290 11.58 -11.17 12.11
CA TYR A 290 12.06 -12.39 11.48
C TYR A 290 11.98 -12.20 9.97
N TYR A 291 13.13 -12.27 9.31
CA TYR A 291 13.23 -12.20 7.87
C TYR A 291 13.07 -13.58 7.24
N HIS A 292 12.29 -13.68 6.18
CA HIS A 292 11.99 -14.91 5.46
C HIS A 292 12.33 -14.72 3.99
N GLN A 293 13.32 -15.48 3.50
CA GLN A 293 13.75 -15.41 2.10
C GLN A 293 12.81 -16.17 1.14
N TRP A 294 11.56 -15.76 1.06
CA TRP A 294 10.58 -16.27 0.09
C TRP A 294 9.50 -15.25 -0.23
N GLY A 295 8.91 -15.38 -1.43
CA GLY A 295 7.75 -14.60 -1.85
C GLY A 295 6.43 -15.32 -1.60
N LEU A 296 5.33 -14.61 -1.85
CA LEU A 296 4.00 -15.21 -1.93
C LEU A 296 3.67 -15.63 -3.36
N LYS A 297 2.89 -16.70 -3.49
CA LYS A 297 2.25 -17.13 -4.74
C LYS A 297 0.83 -17.57 -4.46
N LYS A 298 0.04 -17.73 -5.51
CA LYS A 298 -1.30 -18.32 -5.42
C LYS A 298 -1.24 -19.68 -4.73
N GLN A 299 -2.14 -19.92 -3.79
CA GLN A 299 -2.26 -21.18 -3.08
C GLN A 299 -2.54 -22.30 -4.08
N GLU A 300 -1.74 -23.36 -4.03
CA GLU A 300 -2.01 -24.57 -4.78
C GLU A 300 -3.09 -25.37 -4.03
N ASP A 301 -4.11 -25.84 -4.75
CA ASP A 301 -5.07 -26.79 -4.21
C ASP A 301 -4.30 -28.02 -3.74
N SER A 302 -4.25 -28.27 -2.43
CA SER A 302 -3.52 -29.39 -1.82
C SER A 302 -3.99 -30.77 -2.28
N ASN A 303 -5.08 -30.83 -3.06
CA ASN A 303 -5.67 -32.03 -3.65
C ASN A 303 -5.37 -32.21 -5.14
N VAL A 304 -4.48 -31.39 -5.73
CA VAL A 304 -4.06 -31.56 -7.12
C VAL A 304 -2.59 -31.95 -7.12
N ASP A 305 -2.33 -33.25 -7.02
CA ASP A 305 -1.03 -33.81 -7.33
C ASP A 305 -0.63 -33.36 -8.76
N ALA A 306 0.55 -32.73 -8.85
CA ALA A 306 1.30 -32.33 -10.03
C ALA A 306 1.13 -30.87 -10.52
N PRO A 307 2.26 -30.23 -10.94
CA PRO A 307 2.31 -28.84 -11.35
C PRO A 307 1.52 -28.66 -12.63
N ARG A 308 0.33 -28.07 -12.54
CA ARG A 308 -0.27 -27.42 -13.69
C ARG A 308 0.57 -26.18 -13.97
N GLN A 309 1.51 -26.34 -14.89
CA GLN A 309 1.96 -25.26 -15.74
C GLN A 309 0.69 -24.59 -16.27
N TRP A 310 0.31 -23.45 -15.68
CA TRP A 310 -0.92 -22.75 -16.02
C TRP A 310 -0.86 -22.37 -17.50
N GLY A 311 -1.53 -23.18 -18.31
CA GLY A 311 -1.86 -22.90 -19.69
C GLY A 311 -2.89 -21.79 -19.69
N MET A 312 -2.40 -20.56 -19.73
CA MET A 312 -3.17 -19.42 -20.21
C MET A 312 -3.80 -19.81 -21.57
N PRO A 313 -5.11 -19.57 -21.78
CA PRO A 313 -5.75 -19.86 -23.05
C PRO A 313 -5.12 -19.01 -24.16
N TRP A 314 -4.53 -19.69 -25.14
CA TRP A 314 -4.33 -19.28 -26.53
C TRP A 314 -3.64 -17.92 -26.79
N GLY A 315 -2.31 -17.95 -26.98
CA GLY A 315 -1.64 -17.10 -27.96
C GLY A 315 -0.70 -15.99 -27.46
N PHE A 316 -0.70 -15.65 -26.16
CA PHE A 316 0.35 -14.79 -25.61
C PHE A 316 1.60 -15.61 -25.30
N GLN A 317 2.51 -15.71 -26.26
CA GLN A 317 3.86 -16.17 -25.98
C GLN A 317 4.48 -15.25 -24.93
N LYS A 318 5.02 -15.85 -23.86
CA LYS A 318 5.74 -15.23 -22.73
C LYS A 318 6.92 -14.31 -23.10
N GLN A 319 7.14 -14.01 -24.37
CA GLN A 319 8.31 -13.27 -24.83
C GLN A 319 8.17 -11.74 -24.68
N ASP A 320 6.96 -11.19 -24.54
CA ASP A 320 6.79 -9.72 -24.55
C ASP A 320 6.36 -9.08 -23.21
N LEU A 321 6.12 -9.85 -22.14
CA LEU A 321 5.80 -9.28 -20.81
C LEU A 321 7.00 -9.08 -19.90
N GLY A 322 8.23 -9.30 -20.38
CA GLY A 322 9.43 -9.05 -19.59
C GLY A 322 9.47 -9.80 -18.25
N VAL A 323 8.63 -10.84 -18.07
CA VAL A 323 8.63 -11.68 -16.86
C VAL A 323 9.95 -12.41 -16.85
N LYS A 324 10.94 -11.80 -16.18
CA LYS A 324 12.25 -12.37 -15.93
C LYS A 324 12.00 -13.80 -15.47
N LYS A 325 12.52 -14.75 -16.25
CA LYS A 325 12.52 -16.18 -15.92
C LYS A 325 12.77 -16.30 -14.42
N LEU A 326 11.80 -16.85 -13.67
CA LEU A 326 11.90 -17.07 -12.23
C LEU A 326 13.33 -17.49 -11.93
N VAL A 327 14.04 -16.66 -11.16
CA VAL A 327 15.47 -16.89 -10.92
C VAL A 327 15.55 -18.23 -10.20
N THR A 328 16.18 -19.22 -10.84
CA THR A 328 16.33 -20.57 -10.31
C THR A 328 16.89 -20.49 -8.90
N GLY A 329 16.09 -20.88 -7.91
CA GLY A 329 16.46 -20.84 -6.48
C GLY A 329 15.55 -19.99 -5.58
N GLN A 330 14.72 -19.10 -6.13
CA GLN A 330 13.74 -18.36 -5.33
C GLN A 330 12.60 -19.27 -4.84
N LYS A 331 12.21 -19.11 -3.58
CA LYS A 331 11.13 -19.86 -2.94
C LYS A 331 9.86 -19.03 -2.91
N TYR A 332 8.73 -19.68 -3.13
CA TYR A 332 7.41 -19.07 -3.08
C TYR A 332 6.44 -20.02 -2.38
N TYR A 333 5.62 -19.47 -1.50
CA TYR A 333 4.61 -20.22 -0.75
C TYR A 333 3.26 -19.54 -0.84
N GLY A 334 2.18 -20.31 -0.73
CA GLY A 334 0.85 -19.74 -0.52
C GLY A 334 0.75 -19.10 0.87
N LEU A 335 -0.26 -18.24 1.07
CA LEU A 335 -0.46 -17.57 2.36
C LEU A 335 -0.77 -18.59 3.47
N LEU A 336 -1.60 -19.61 3.20
CA LEU A 336 -1.91 -20.67 4.16
C LEU A 336 -0.68 -21.49 4.52
N ASP A 337 0.14 -21.84 3.53
CA ASP A 337 1.42 -22.52 3.77
C ASP A 337 2.36 -21.67 4.64
N THR A 338 2.40 -20.36 4.39
CA THR A 338 3.18 -19.39 5.20
C THR A 338 2.70 -19.36 6.65
N ILE A 339 1.39 -19.24 6.88
CA ILE A 339 0.78 -19.28 8.20
C ILE A 339 1.11 -20.58 8.93
N LYS A 340 1.03 -21.72 8.23
CA LYS A 340 1.35 -23.03 8.78
C LYS A 340 2.82 -23.16 9.16
N MET A 341 3.74 -22.75 8.28
CA MET A 341 5.19 -22.82 8.55
C MET A 341 5.60 -21.96 9.75
N LEU A 342 4.90 -20.84 10.00
CA LEU A 342 5.14 -19.97 11.14
C LEU A 342 4.43 -20.42 12.43
N GLY A 343 3.58 -21.46 12.35
CA GLY A 343 2.76 -21.92 13.46
C GLY A 343 1.70 -20.89 13.89
N HIS A 344 1.14 -20.18 12.91
CA HIS A 344 0.15 -19.11 13.09
C HIS A 344 -1.30 -19.57 12.87
N GLU A 345 -1.53 -20.87 12.68
CA GLU A 345 -2.86 -21.47 12.41
C GLU A 345 -3.87 -21.22 13.54
N LYS A 346 -3.39 -20.89 14.74
CA LYS A 346 -4.22 -20.63 15.93
C LYS A 346 -4.37 -19.14 16.23
N LEU A 347 -3.83 -18.25 15.40
CA LEU A 347 -4.06 -16.83 15.57
C LEU A 347 -5.48 -16.49 15.13
N ASP A 348 -6.19 -15.72 15.94
CA ASP A 348 -7.48 -15.15 15.54
C ASP A 348 -7.29 -14.03 14.50
N VAL A 349 -6.16 -13.33 14.59
CA VAL A 349 -5.90 -12.10 13.85
C VAL A 349 -4.41 -11.94 13.49
N ILE A 350 -4.15 -11.46 12.28
CA ILE A 350 -2.92 -10.79 11.86
C ILE A 350 -3.27 -9.30 11.80
N ASP A 351 -2.63 -8.48 12.63
CA ASP A 351 -3.03 -7.09 12.85
C ASP A 351 -2.84 -6.23 11.60
N ILE A 352 -1.72 -6.43 10.89
CA ILE A 352 -1.34 -5.68 9.69
C ILE A 352 -0.80 -6.68 8.66
N PHE A 353 -1.39 -6.68 7.47
CA PHE A 353 -0.90 -7.41 6.30
C PHE A 353 -0.49 -6.39 5.22
N LYS A 354 0.78 -6.01 5.22
CA LYS A 354 1.39 -5.21 4.15
C LYS A 354 1.79 -6.13 3.01
N ILE A 355 1.42 -5.78 1.79
CA ILE A 355 1.85 -6.49 0.59
C ILE A 355 2.11 -5.55 -0.58
N ASP A 356 3.31 -5.69 -1.13
CA ASP A 356 3.74 -5.15 -2.41
C ASP A 356 4.54 -6.30 -3.06
N CYS A 357 4.04 -6.85 -4.16
CA CYS A 357 4.64 -8.03 -4.77
C CYS A 357 4.54 -8.03 -6.29
N GLU A 358 4.54 -6.85 -6.90
CA GLU A 358 4.72 -6.67 -8.34
C GLU A 358 3.71 -7.48 -9.17
N LYS A 359 2.42 -7.25 -8.95
CA LYS A 359 1.24 -7.88 -9.61
C LYS A 359 0.76 -9.19 -8.99
N CYS A 360 1.47 -9.76 -8.01
CA CYS A 360 0.98 -10.97 -7.35
C CYS A 360 -0.30 -10.73 -6.54
N GLU A 361 -0.65 -9.47 -6.25
CA GLU A 361 -1.85 -9.09 -5.50
C GLU A 361 -3.11 -9.60 -6.20
N TRP A 362 -3.16 -9.47 -7.52
CA TRP A 362 -4.28 -9.91 -8.36
C TRP A 362 -4.46 -11.43 -8.37
N GLU A 363 -3.38 -12.18 -8.24
CA GLU A 363 -3.42 -13.65 -8.27
C GLU A 363 -3.68 -14.28 -6.91
N THR A 364 -3.37 -13.55 -5.83
CA THR A 364 -3.34 -14.10 -4.45
C THR A 364 -4.45 -13.58 -3.55
N TYR A 365 -5.16 -12.50 -3.90
CA TYR A 365 -6.13 -11.88 -2.97
C TYR A 365 -7.23 -12.82 -2.47
N MET A 366 -7.66 -13.78 -3.29
CA MET A 366 -8.64 -14.78 -2.86
C MET A 366 -8.11 -15.70 -1.78
N ASP A 367 -6.80 -15.94 -1.74
CA ASP A 367 -6.15 -16.71 -0.68
C ASP A 367 -6.16 -15.93 0.65
N TRP A 368 -6.19 -14.60 0.61
CA TRP A 368 -6.28 -13.76 1.82
C TRP A 368 -7.65 -13.85 2.48
N LEU A 369 -8.67 -14.21 1.70
CA LEU A 369 -10.05 -14.40 2.12
C LEU A 369 -10.38 -15.87 2.41
N ALA A 370 -9.40 -16.77 2.25
CA ALA A 370 -9.61 -18.20 2.37
C ALA A 370 -9.88 -18.62 3.83
N GLU A 371 -10.63 -19.71 3.99
CA GLU A 371 -10.81 -20.33 5.29
C GLU A 371 -9.47 -20.83 5.85
N GLY A 372 -9.26 -20.63 7.16
CA GLY A 372 -8.01 -20.97 7.84
C GLY A 372 -6.99 -19.85 7.85
N VAL A 373 -7.19 -18.77 7.10
CA VAL A 373 -6.42 -17.54 7.26
C VAL A 373 -6.95 -16.77 8.48
N PRO A 374 -6.09 -16.41 9.47
CA PRO A 374 -6.47 -15.50 10.54
C PRO A 374 -7.05 -14.21 9.97
N THR A 375 -7.93 -13.55 10.71
CA THR A 375 -8.48 -12.27 10.25
C THR A 375 -7.35 -11.29 9.96
N LEU A 376 -7.25 -10.75 8.75
CA LEU A 376 -6.33 -9.66 8.48
C LEU A 376 -7.03 -8.39 8.94
N GLN A 377 -6.67 -7.83 10.10
CA GLN A 377 -7.42 -6.70 10.67
C GLN A 377 -7.29 -5.46 9.79
N GLN A 378 -6.10 -5.22 9.24
CA GLN A 378 -5.86 -4.23 8.21
C GLN A 378 -4.96 -4.79 7.11
N ILE A 379 -5.16 -4.29 5.89
CA ILE A 379 -4.37 -4.64 4.72
C ILE A 379 -3.81 -3.36 4.12
N GLN A 380 -2.50 -3.31 3.91
CA GLN A 380 -1.79 -2.23 3.23
C GLN A 380 -1.25 -2.80 1.94
N VAL A 381 -1.99 -2.63 0.85
CA VAL A 381 -1.70 -3.26 -0.44
C VAL A 381 -1.29 -2.21 -1.46
N GLU A 382 -0.19 -2.43 -2.16
CA GLU A 382 0.14 -1.71 -3.38
C GLU A 382 -0.30 -2.51 -4.59
N VAL A 383 -1.26 -1.98 -5.34
CA VAL A 383 -1.78 -2.62 -6.55
C VAL A 383 -1.07 -2.09 -7.79
N HIS A 384 -0.68 -3.00 -8.68
CA HIS A 384 0.11 -2.71 -9.88
C HIS A 384 -0.74 -2.78 -11.15
N ASP A 385 -0.78 -1.69 -11.91
CA ASP A 385 -1.61 -1.47 -13.11
C ASP A 385 -3.13 -1.57 -12.82
N VAL A 386 -3.94 -1.71 -13.88
CA VAL A 386 -5.39 -1.98 -13.80
C VAL A 386 -5.70 -3.14 -14.75
N PRO A 387 -5.72 -4.39 -14.26
CA PRO A 387 -5.97 -5.58 -15.10
C PRO A 387 -7.46 -5.80 -15.43
N GLY A 388 -8.19 -4.74 -15.80
CA GLY A 388 -9.57 -4.83 -16.24
C GLY A 388 -10.51 -5.46 -15.19
N GLU A 389 -11.14 -6.59 -15.55
CA GLU A 389 -12.09 -7.29 -14.67
C GLU A 389 -11.43 -7.81 -13.38
N ASP A 390 -10.14 -8.13 -13.39
CA ASP A 390 -9.44 -8.60 -12.19
C ASP A 390 -9.36 -7.51 -11.11
N ALA A 391 -9.24 -6.24 -11.53
CA ALA A 391 -9.30 -5.11 -10.60
C ALA A 391 -10.68 -4.99 -9.95
N LEU A 392 -11.75 -5.15 -10.75
CA LEU A 392 -13.11 -5.15 -10.22
C LEU A 392 -13.31 -6.30 -9.23
N ASN A 393 -12.93 -7.50 -9.62
CA ASN A 393 -13.06 -8.71 -8.79
C ASN A 393 -12.30 -8.58 -7.47
N PHE A 394 -11.10 -8.00 -7.48
CA PHE A 394 -10.33 -7.71 -6.28
C PHE A 394 -11.12 -6.86 -5.29
N PHE A 395 -11.46 -5.62 -5.67
CA PHE A 395 -12.08 -4.67 -4.74
C PHE A 395 -13.47 -5.13 -4.29
N ASP A 396 -14.25 -5.69 -5.22
CA ASP A 396 -15.58 -6.19 -4.93
C ASP A 396 -15.54 -7.37 -3.95
N SER A 397 -14.58 -8.28 -4.09
CA SER A 397 -14.40 -9.40 -3.16
C SER A 397 -13.91 -8.94 -1.80
N MET A 398 -12.97 -7.98 -1.75
CA MET A 398 -12.54 -7.41 -0.47
C MET A 398 -13.73 -6.78 0.27
N GLU A 399 -14.54 -5.99 -0.44
CA GLU A 399 -15.70 -5.34 0.15
C GLU A 399 -16.78 -6.36 0.59
N ALA A 400 -17.14 -7.33 -0.24
CA ALA A 400 -18.06 -8.41 0.14
C ALA A 400 -17.57 -9.21 1.35
N ALA A 401 -16.26 -9.27 1.57
CA ALA A 401 -15.65 -9.96 2.70
C ALA A 401 -15.59 -9.08 3.95
N GLY A 402 -16.12 -7.85 3.95
CA GLY A 402 -16.09 -6.98 5.12
C GLY A 402 -14.88 -6.07 5.19
N TYR A 403 -14.14 -5.84 4.10
CA TYR A 403 -13.04 -4.87 4.08
C TYR A 403 -13.48 -3.52 3.51
N LEU A 404 -13.26 -2.46 4.30
CA LEU A 404 -13.53 -1.08 3.92
C LEU A 404 -12.24 -0.38 3.56
N ARG A 405 -12.27 0.48 2.54
CA ARG A 405 -11.13 1.27 2.09
C ARG A 405 -11.10 2.55 2.91
N TYR A 406 -10.07 2.72 3.74
CA TYR A 406 -9.88 3.94 4.51
C TYR A 406 -8.85 4.87 3.89
N HIS A 407 -7.93 4.34 3.07
CA HIS A 407 -6.89 5.13 2.40
C HIS A 407 -6.69 4.73 0.95
N LYS A 408 -6.22 5.70 0.16
CA LYS A 408 -5.76 5.52 -1.21
C LYS A 408 -4.73 6.59 -1.55
N GLU A 409 -3.55 6.20 -2.02
CA GLU A 409 -2.57 7.14 -2.55
C GLU A 409 -1.80 6.59 -3.75
N PRO A 410 -1.49 7.42 -4.77
CA PRO A 410 -0.60 7.00 -5.83
C PRO A 410 0.86 6.96 -5.34
N ASN A 411 1.60 5.93 -5.73
CA ASN A 411 3.04 5.89 -5.54
C ASN A 411 3.73 6.80 -6.58
N ILE A 412 3.78 8.09 -6.29
CA ILE A 412 4.29 9.11 -7.21
C ILE A 412 5.78 8.92 -7.59
N GLN A 413 6.52 8.09 -6.86
CA GLN A 413 7.92 7.78 -7.15
C GLN A 413 8.06 6.85 -8.36
N TYR A 414 7.14 5.89 -8.53
CA TYR A 414 7.15 4.91 -9.62
C TYR A 414 6.08 5.18 -10.69
N GLY A 415 5.31 6.24 -10.50
CA GLY A 415 4.29 6.70 -11.44
C GLY A 415 2.89 6.22 -11.05
N PRO A 416 1.87 6.69 -11.77
CA PRO A 416 0.47 6.54 -11.32
C PRO A 416 -0.13 5.15 -11.62
N ASN A 417 0.72 4.17 -11.97
CA ASN A 417 0.30 2.79 -12.22
C ASN A 417 0.39 1.94 -10.96
N CYS A 418 1.03 2.42 -9.89
CA CYS A 418 1.07 1.75 -8.59
C CYS A 418 0.28 2.58 -7.58
N ILE A 419 -0.77 1.99 -7.01
CA ILE A 419 -1.64 2.67 -6.05
C ILE A 419 -1.63 1.91 -4.74
N GLU A 420 -1.37 2.62 -3.65
CA GLU A 420 -1.47 2.08 -2.31
C GLU A 420 -2.90 2.23 -1.79
N TYR A 421 -3.40 1.16 -1.16
CA TYR A 421 -4.67 1.14 -0.45
C TYR A 421 -4.49 0.69 0.99
N GLY A 422 -5.20 1.38 1.88
CA GLY A 422 -5.42 0.94 3.25
C GLY A 422 -6.84 0.37 3.38
N LEU A 423 -6.95 -0.89 3.82
CA LEU A 423 -8.23 -1.54 4.10
C LEU A 423 -8.34 -1.95 5.56
N VAL A 424 -9.53 -1.84 6.14
CA VAL A 424 -9.83 -2.26 7.51
C VAL A 424 -10.99 -3.26 7.54
N LYS A 425 -10.87 -4.29 8.39
CA LYS A 425 -11.89 -5.32 8.55
C LYS A 425 -13.03 -4.87 9.47
N VAL A 426 -14.27 -5.09 9.01
CA VAL A 426 -15.52 -5.03 9.78
C VAL A 426 -16.36 -6.28 9.54
N SER A 427 -17.37 -6.49 10.38
CA SER A 427 -18.44 -7.45 10.15
C SER A 427 -19.26 -7.04 8.92
N THR A 428 -19.72 -8.02 8.16
CA THR A 428 -20.65 -7.80 7.04
C THR A 428 -21.96 -7.18 7.50
N ASP A 429 -22.30 -7.27 8.79
CA ASP A 429 -23.46 -6.58 9.35
C ASP A 429 -23.39 -5.06 9.25
N PHE A 430 -22.18 -4.49 9.29
CA PHE A 430 -21.96 -3.07 9.03
C PHE A 430 -22.46 -2.70 7.63
N MET A 431 -22.29 -3.60 6.67
CA MET A 431 -22.61 -3.38 5.26
C MET A 431 -24.06 -3.73 4.91
N ASN A 432 -24.85 -4.25 5.86
CA ASN A 432 -26.25 -4.62 5.61
C ASN A 432 -27.04 -3.41 5.07
N GLY A 433 -27.73 -3.62 3.95
CA GLY A 433 -28.45 -2.56 3.24
C GLY A 433 -27.71 -2.02 2.01
N LYS A 434 -26.43 -2.37 1.81
CA LYS A 434 -25.73 -2.07 0.56
C LYS A 434 -26.31 -2.93 -0.55
N ASN A 435 -26.79 -2.30 -1.62
CA ASN A 435 -27.17 -3.03 -2.82
C ASN A 435 -25.93 -3.30 -3.65
N PHE A 436 -25.30 -4.44 -3.41
CA PHE A 436 -24.10 -4.78 -4.15
C PHE A 436 -24.42 -5.11 -5.61
N THR A 437 -23.81 -4.35 -6.51
CA THR A 437 -23.80 -4.63 -7.96
C THR A 437 -22.69 -5.59 -8.34
N PHE A 438 -22.38 -6.57 -7.48
CA PHE A 438 -21.37 -7.58 -7.79
C PHE A 438 -21.76 -8.31 -9.07
N ASN A 439 -20.76 -8.63 -9.87
CA ASN A 439 -20.96 -9.62 -10.92
C ASN A 439 -21.19 -10.99 -10.28
N LYS A 440 -22.47 -11.31 -10.03
CA LYS A 440 -22.93 -12.57 -9.41
C LYS A 440 -22.50 -13.82 -10.17
N SER A 441 -21.92 -13.70 -11.36
CA SER A 441 -21.34 -14.84 -12.08
C SER A 441 -20.12 -15.43 -11.37
N HIS A 442 -19.31 -14.61 -10.66
CA HIS A 442 -18.03 -15.03 -10.10
C HIS A 442 -18.10 -15.49 -8.63
N PHE A 443 -19.13 -15.06 -7.90
CA PHE A 443 -19.22 -15.26 -6.46
C PHE A 443 -20.59 -15.73 -6.03
N THR A 444 -20.61 -16.62 -5.04
CA THR A 444 -21.81 -16.95 -4.28
C THR A 444 -21.55 -16.62 -2.81
N MET A 445 -22.49 -15.91 -2.19
CA MET A 445 -22.48 -15.76 -0.74
C MET A 445 -23.09 -17.03 -0.13
N ALA A 446 -22.30 -17.79 0.62
CA ALA A 446 -22.76 -18.92 1.41
C ALA A 446 -22.42 -18.67 2.87
N ASN A 447 -23.41 -18.67 3.76
CA ASN A 447 -23.24 -18.46 5.20
C ASN A 447 -22.48 -17.17 5.57
N GLY A 448 -22.70 -16.08 4.82
CA GLY A 448 -22.00 -14.80 5.06
C GLY A 448 -20.54 -14.78 4.62
N ARG A 449 -20.06 -15.81 3.91
CA ARG A 449 -18.74 -15.87 3.30
C ARG A 449 -18.85 -15.84 1.78
N ILE A 450 -17.87 -15.20 1.15
CA ILE A 450 -17.68 -15.29 -0.30
C ILE A 450 -17.11 -16.66 -0.60
N GLU A 451 -17.86 -17.45 -1.35
CA GLU A 451 -17.31 -18.61 -2.03
C GLU A 451 -17.04 -18.22 -3.47
N ALA A 452 -15.77 -18.36 -3.89
CA ALA A 452 -15.44 -18.37 -5.30
C ALA A 452 -16.30 -19.44 -5.96
N ARG A 453 -17.14 -19.05 -6.94
CA ARG A 453 -17.93 -20.04 -7.67
C ARG A 453 -16.93 -20.94 -8.37
N ARG A 454 -16.82 -22.21 -7.96
CA ARG A 454 -16.03 -23.18 -8.72
C ARG A 454 -16.51 -23.09 -10.15
N PHE A 455 -15.64 -22.67 -11.06
CA PHE A 455 -15.92 -22.70 -12.48
C PHE A 455 -16.06 -24.18 -12.85
N VAL A 456 -17.29 -24.69 -12.78
CA VAL A 456 -17.63 -25.98 -13.35
C VAL A 456 -17.88 -25.65 -14.82
N PRO A 457 -16.91 -25.87 -15.73
CA PRO A 457 -17.20 -25.73 -17.15
C PRO A 457 -18.43 -26.58 -17.43
N ASP A 458 -19.44 -25.96 -18.03
CA ASP A 458 -20.72 -26.60 -18.32
C ASP A 458 -20.51 -27.71 -19.36
N LEU A 459 -20.08 -28.88 -18.86
CA LEU A 459 -19.80 -30.08 -19.64
C LEU A 459 -21.08 -30.74 -20.19
N LYS A 460 -22.26 -30.15 -19.96
CA LYS A 460 -23.54 -30.75 -20.34
C LYS A 460 -24.10 -30.31 -21.69
N ASN A 461 -23.38 -29.47 -22.46
CA ASN A 461 -23.84 -29.05 -23.80
C ASN A 461 -22.97 -29.53 -24.98
N SER A 462 -22.01 -30.45 -24.79
CA SER A 462 -21.24 -31.04 -25.92
C SER A 462 -21.74 -32.40 -26.42
N GLU A 463 -22.80 -32.97 -25.83
CA GLU A 463 -23.45 -34.17 -26.36
C GLU A 463 -24.79 -33.82 -27.02
N GLY A 464 -24.75 -33.41 -28.28
CA GLY A 464 -25.96 -33.40 -29.10
C GLY A 464 -25.91 -32.53 -30.34
N ARG A 465 -25.83 -33.20 -31.49
CA ARG A 465 -26.20 -32.73 -32.84
C ARG A 465 -25.04 -32.23 -33.70
N LEU A 466 -24.37 -33.20 -34.34
CA LEU A 466 -23.66 -33.02 -35.61
C LEU A 466 -24.60 -32.32 -36.62
N PRO A 467 -24.22 -31.16 -37.20
CA PRO A 467 -24.98 -30.58 -38.30
C PRO A 467 -24.82 -31.46 -39.54
N SER A 468 -25.96 -31.83 -40.14
CA SER A 468 -26.04 -32.49 -41.43
C SER A 468 -25.27 -31.69 -42.49
N GLN A 469 -24.37 -32.36 -43.20
CA GLN A 469 -23.67 -31.80 -44.36
C GLN A 469 -24.69 -31.44 -45.46
N SER A 470 -24.89 -30.14 -45.70
CA SER A 470 -25.50 -29.65 -46.93
C SER A 470 -24.60 -28.63 -47.62
N ARG A 471 -24.03 -29.09 -48.74
CA ARG A 471 -23.58 -28.35 -49.94
C ARG A 471 -23.19 -26.87 -49.74
N TYR A 472 -21.89 -26.62 -49.68
CA TYR A 472 -21.31 -25.38 -50.19
C TYR A 472 -20.53 -25.68 -51.48
N ARG A 473 -20.93 -24.98 -52.55
CA ARG A 473 -20.23 -24.92 -53.83
C ARG A 473 -18.87 -24.25 -53.65
N THR A 474 -17.83 -24.86 -54.20
CA THR A 474 -16.51 -24.29 -54.38
C THR A 474 -16.54 -23.20 -55.48
N PRO A 475 -15.98 -22.00 -55.24
CA PRO A 475 -15.59 -21.11 -56.33
C PRO A 475 -14.20 -21.49 -56.86
N SER A 476 -14.04 -21.42 -58.18
CA SER A 476 -12.80 -21.63 -58.92
C SER A 476 -11.69 -20.63 -58.54
N PRO A 477 -10.40 -20.99 -58.71
CA PRO A 477 -9.29 -20.11 -58.36
C PRO A 477 -9.05 -19.04 -59.43
N PRO A 478 -8.74 -17.78 -59.07
CA PRO A 478 -8.17 -16.85 -60.01
C PRO A 478 -6.66 -17.08 -60.16
N SER A 479 -6.23 -17.04 -61.40
CA SER A 479 -4.85 -17.11 -61.85
C SER A 479 -4.14 -15.75 -61.78
N SER A 480 -2.80 -15.83 -61.71
CA SER A 480 -1.79 -14.82 -62.07
C SER A 480 -1.30 -13.80 -61.02
N ASN A 481 -0.06 -14.05 -60.59
CA ASN A 481 1.08 -13.15 -60.40
C ASN A 481 0.83 -11.64 -60.24
N ARG A 482 1.08 -11.13 -59.04
CA ARG A 482 1.74 -9.83 -58.81
C ARG A 482 2.64 -9.90 -57.58
N LEU A 483 3.95 -9.80 -57.80
CA LEU A 483 4.91 -9.46 -56.74
C LEU A 483 4.62 -8.03 -56.26
N PHE A 484 4.48 -7.85 -54.95
CA PHE A 484 4.65 -6.55 -54.29
C PHE A 484 5.91 -6.62 -53.43
N THR A 485 6.92 -5.85 -53.83
CA THR A 485 8.04 -5.46 -52.97
C THR A 485 7.57 -4.32 -52.08
N ALA A 486 7.71 -4.48 -50.76
CA ALA A 486 7.45 -3.42 -49.79
C ALA A 486 8.68 -2.49 -49.71
N THR A 487 8.58 -1.30 -50.29
CA THR A 487 9.47 -0.17 -50.02
C THR A 487 8.74 0.88 -49.20
N THR A 488 9.35 1.29 -48.10
CA THR A 488 8.85 2.32 -47.17
C THR A 488 8.83 3.70 -47.87
N PRO A 489 7.78 4.54 -47.71
CA PRO A 489 7.71 5.82 -48.39
C PRO A 489 8.72 6.86 -47.83
N PRO A 490 9.38 7.67 -48.68
CA PRO A 490 10.30 8.73 -48.26
C PRO A 490 9.70 9.84 -47.40
N ALA A 491 8.37 9.90 -47.27
CA ALA A 491 7.67 10.97 -46.56
C ALA A 491 7.82 10.90 -45.03
N ALA A 492 7.95 9.70 -44.45
CA ALA A 492 8.03 9.52 -42.99
C ALA A 492 9.37 10.01 -42.41
N LYS A 493 10.48 9.87 -43.15
CA LYS A 493 11.80 10.36 -42.72
C LYS A 493 11.89 11.89 -42.71
N LYS A 494 11.13 12.57 -43.56
CA LYS A 494 11.14 14.05 -43.65
C LYS A 494 10.40 14.70 -42.48
N THR A 495 9.35 14.04 -41.98
CA THR A 495 8.58 14.52 -40.83
C THR A 495 9.37 14.39 -39.53
N ILE A 496 10.03 13.25 -39.29
CA ILE A 496 10.85 13.03 -38.08
C ILE A 496 12.02 14.01 -38.02
N LYS A 497 12.72 14.23 -39.15
CA LYS A 497 13.84 15.18 -39.21
C LYS A 497 13.39 16.63 -38.96
N ARG A 498 12.18 17.00 -39.38
CA ARG A 498 11.61 18.33 -39.12
C ARG A 498 11.25 18.52 -37.65
N THR A 499 10.66 17.51 -37.01
CA THR A 499 10.31 17.57 -35.58
C THR A 499 11.54 17.65 -34.69
N VAL A 500 12.59 16.88 -35.00
CA VAL A 500 13.87 16.93 -34.26
C VAL A 500 14.56 18.28 -34.44
N ASN A 501 14.60 18.83 -35.65
CA ASN A 501 15.21 20.14 -35.89
C ASN A 501 14.45 21.27 -35.17
N ASN A 502 13.11 21.24 -35.16
CA ASN A 502 12.31 22.22 -34.42
C ASN A 502 12.53 22.12 -32.90
N ALA A 503 12.72 20.92 -32.36
CA ALA A 503 13.02 20.71 -30.94
C ALA A 503 14.42 21.22 -30.56
N VAL A 504 15.40 21.04 -31.44
CA VAL A 504 16.78 21.55 -31.25
C VAL A 504 16.81 23.09 -31.34
N GLU A 505 16.09 23.69 -32.29
CA GLU A 505 15.95 25.17 -32.36
C GLU A 505 15.28 25.73 -31.10
N TYR A 506 14.22 25.09 -30.61
CA TYR A 506 13.54 25.51 -29.38
C TYR A 506 14.43 25.40 -28.14
N ALA A 507 15.25 24.35 -28.03
CA ALA A 507 16.19 24.18 -26.93
C ALA A 507 17.32 25.23 -26.95
N HIS A 508 17.81 25.58 -28.15
CA HIS A 508 18.85 26.59 -28.33
C HIS A 508 18.35 28.01 -28.01
N ASP A 509 17.12 28.35 -28.40
CA ASP A 509 16.49 29.65 -28.08
C ASP A 509 16.28 29.85 -26.56
N LYS A 510 16.13 28.74 -25.82
CA LYS A 510 15.92 28.76 -24.36
C LYS A 510 17.20 28.53 -23.54
N LYS A 511 18.38 28.52 -24.16
CA LYS A 511 19.70 28.28 -23.52
C LYS A 511 19.78 26.98 -22.71
N TYR A 512 19.10 25.92 -23.14
CA TYR A 512 19.30 24.59 -22.55
C TYR A 512 20.56 23.95 -23.17
N ASP A 513 21.52 23.55 -22.34
CA ASP A 513 22.66 22.73 -22.77
C ASP A 513 22.18 21.30 -23.06
N VAL A 514 22.06 20.95 -24.34
CA VAL A 514 21.70 19.60 -24.77
C VAL A 514 22.96 18.85 -25.19
N VAL A 515 23.54 18.06 -24.29
CA VAL A 515 24.55 17.03 -24.65
C VAL A 515 23.80 15.74 -24.98
N ALA A 516 23.40 15.57 -26.24
CA ALA A 516 22.89 14.31 -26.73
C ALA A 516 24.06 13.43 -27.22
N SER A 517 24.49 12.47 -26.40
CA SER A 517 25.24 11.31 -26.86
C SER A 517 24.24 10.32 -27.46
N LEU A 518 24.25 10.18 -28.78
CA LEU A 518 23.55 9.11 -29.47
C LEU A 518 24.50 7.92 -29.58
N HIS A 519 24.29 6.92 -28.72
CA HIS A 519 24.65 5.54 -29.01
C HIS A 519 23.46 4.65 -28.66
N ASP A 520 23.03 3.93 -29.70
CA ASP A 520 21.91 2.99 -29.89
C ASP A 520 20.47 3.51 -29.84
#